data_AF-U9SYT6-F1
#
_entry.id   AF-U9SYT6-F1
#
_cell.length_a   1.000
_cell.length_b   1.000
_cell.length_c   1.000
_cell.angle_alpha   90.00
_cell.angle_beta   90.00
_cell.angle_gamma   90.00
#
_symmetry.space_group_name_H-M   'P 1'
#
loop_
_entity.id
_entity.type
_entity.pdbx_description
1 polymer ?
#
loop_
_entity_poly.entity_id
_entity_poly.type
_entity_poly.pdbx_seq_one_letter_code
_entity_poly.pdbx_strand_id
1 'polypeptide(L)'
;MFEAKKIEPKLTRQLGTILSETGFINVLNKKYSLPIGSWAGTLGKIRSQSLDIWLYVTADISYKNLGFDTKEEYLKHIENLETEYSEFKPYGDQYIAYGQKPLN
;
A
#
# COMPACT_ATOMS: atom_id res chain seq x y z
N MET A 1 -5.47 -20.29 2.76
CA MET A 1 -6.09 -19.00 3.09
C MET A 1 -5.16 -18.33 4.08
N PHE A 2 -4.36 -17.34 3.65
CA PHE A 2 -3.42 -16.65 4.53
C PHE A 2 -4.22 -15.86 5.56
N GLU A 3 -4.17 -16.25 6.83
CA GLU A 3 -4.60 -15.38 7.93
C GLU A 3 -3.59 -14.23 8.02
N ALA A 4 -3.85 -13.17 7.26
CA ALA A 4 -3.06 -11.95 7.27
C ALA A 4 -3.19 -11.27 8.64
N LYS A 5 -2.32 -11.67 9.59
CA LYS A 5 -1.90 -10.98 10.83
C LYS A 5 -2.78 -9.80 11.28
N LYS A 6 -4.07 -10.00 11.62
CA LYS A 6 -4.97 -8.95 12.14
C LYS A 6 -4.79 -7.56 11.48
N ILE A 7 -4.43 -7.51 10.19
CA ILE A 7 -4.31 -6.23 9.48
C ILE A 7 -5.75 -5.85 9.22
N GLU A 8 -6.31 -4.91 9.98
CA GLU A 8 -7.68 -4.46 9.77
C GLU A 8 -7.76 -3.64 8.48
N PRO A 9 -8.16 -4.23 7.33
CA PRO A 9 -8.26 -3.49 6.07
C PRO A 9 -9.50 -2.58 6.12
N LYS A 10 -10.30 -2.72 7.19
CA LYS A 10 -11.45 -1.88 7.51
C LYS A 10 -11.02 -0.47 7.85
N LEU A 11 -9.90 -0.27 8.56
CA LEU A 11 -9.46 1.07 8.97
C LEU A 11 -9.23 1.99 7.76
N THR A 12 -8.53 1.50 6.74
CA THR A 12 -8.29 2.26 5.50
C THR A 12 -9.59 2.56 4.73
N ARG A 13 -10.57 1.66 4.77
CA ARG A 13 -11.90 1.87 4.17
C ARG A 13 -12.74 2.86 4.96
N GLN A 14 -12.51 2.96 6.26
CA GLN A 14 -13.24 3.81 7.21
C GLN A 14 -12.61 5.19 7.40
N LEU A 15 -11.51 5.53 6.72
CA LEU A 15 -10.85 6.83 6.88
C LEU A 15 -11.81 8.01 6.75
N GLY A 16 -12.73 7.96 5.77
CA GLY A 16 -13.78 8.99 5.64
C GLY A 16 -14.71 9.04 6.85
N THR A 17 -15.19 7.89 7.32
CA THR A 17 -16.02 7.79 8.53
C THR A 17 -15.32 8.37 9.75
N ILE A 18 -14.04 8.01 9.95
CA ILE A 18 -13.21 8.51 11.06
C ILE A 18 -13.09 10.05 11.00
N LEU A 19 -12.86 10.62 9.82
CA LEU A 19 -12.80 12.08 9.67
C LEU A 19 -14.13 12.76 10.01
N SER A 20 -15.26 12.20 9.56
CA SER A 20 -16.58 12.74 9.88
C SER A 20 -16.89 12.66 11.38
N GLU A 21 -16.60 11.53 12.02
CA GLU A 21 -16.84 11.30 13.46
C GLU A 21 -15.94 12.19 14.34
N THR A 22 -14.77 12.57 13.85
CA THR A 22 -13.84 13.48 14.55
C THR A 22 -14.17 14.96 14.32
N GLY A 23 -15.27 15.28 13.64
CA GLY A 23 -15.79 16.64 13.47
C GLY A 23 -15.26 17.37 12.23
N PHE A 24 -14.58 16.68 11.31
CA PHE A 24 -14.26 17.28 10.01
C PHE A 24 -15.54 17.39 9.15
N ILE A 25 -15.64 18.49 8.42
CA ILE A 25 -16.73 18.76 7.46
C ILE A 25 -16.25 18.56 6.03
N ASN A 26 -17.18 18.52 5.07
CA ASN A 26 -16.87 18.35 3.64
C ASN A 26 -15.97 17.12 3.35
N VAL A 27 -16.22 16.02 4.05
CA VAL A 27 -15.39 14.82 3.95
C VAL A 27 -15.57 14.14 2.61
N LEU A 28 -14.46 13.90 1.92
CA LEU A 28 -14.38 13.09 0.71
C LEU A 28 -13.63 11.81 1.04
N ASN A 29 -14.18 10.68 0.59
CA ASN A 29 -13.51 9.38 0.65
C ASN A 29 -13.44 8.80 -0.77
N LYS A 30 -12.24 8.45 -1.22
CA LYS A 30 -11.98 7.95 -2.57
C LYS A 30 -11.14 6.69 -2.50
N LYS A 31 -11.49 5.74 -3.37
CA LYS A 31 -10.71 4.54 -3.65
C LYS A 31 -10.12 4.66 -5.05
N TYR A 32 -8.82 4.49 -5.17
CA TYR A 32 -8.11 4.40 -6.44
C TYR A 32 -7.46 3.03 -6.55
N SER A 33 -7.68 2.33 -7.66
CA SER A 33 -6.97 1.09 -7.97
C SER A 33 -5.84 1.43 -8.94
N LEU A 34 -4.59 1.33 -8.47
CA LEU A 34 -3.41 1.73 -9.24
C LEU A 34 -2.63 0.50 -9.69
N PRO A 35 -2.24 0.40 -10.97
CA PRO A 35 -1.42 -0.72 -11.42
C PRO A 35 -0.02 -0.64 -10.82
N ILE A 36 0.61 -1.80 -10.60
CA ILE A 36 1.97 -1.91 -10.04
C ILE A 36 2.83 -2.68 -11.04
N GLY A 37 3.92 -2.07 -11.52
CA GLY A 37 4.86 -2.67 -12.46
C GLY A 37 4.89 -1.97 -13.82
N SER A 38 5.99 -2.12 -14.54
CA SER A 38 6.23 -1.43 -15.83
C SER A 38 5.28 -1.88 -16.94
N TRP A 39 4.62 -3.02 -16.79
CA TRP A 39 3.59 -3.51 -17.71
C TRP A 39 2.45 -2.49 -17.92
N ALA A 40 2.21 -1.59 -16.95
CA ALA A 40 1.20 -0.54 -17.03
C ALA A 40 1.79 0.85 -17.41
N GLY A 41 2.95 0.86 -18.07
CA GLY A 41 3.62 2.06 -18.52
C GLY A 41 4.17 2.92 -17.37
N THR A 42 4.28 4.23 -17.61
CA THR A 42 4.95 5.16 -16.68
C THR A 42 4.34 5.17 -15.29
N LEU A 43 3.00 5.15 -15.18
CA LEU A 43 2.33 5.16 -13.87
C LEU A 43 2.64 3.90 -13.06
N GLY A 44 2.54 2.72 -13.70
CA GLY A 44 2.84 1.45 -13.03
C GLY A 44 4.30 1.34 -12.60
N LYS A 45 5.23 1.84 -13.43
CA LYS A 45 6.66 1.90 -13.10
C LYS A 45 6.95 2.80 -11.91
N ILE A 46 6.36 3.99 -11.85
CA ILE A 46 6.50 4.88 -10.68
C ILE A 46 5.95 4.20 -9.43
N ARG A 47 4.82 3.50 -9.58
CA ARG A 47 4.18 2.82 -8.45
C ARG A 47 5.01 1.65 -7.92
N SER A 48 5.57 0.80 -8.78
CA SER A 48 6.45 -0.30 -8.33
C SER A 48 7.70 0.25 -7.66
N GLN A 49 8.38 1.23 -8.26
CA GLN A 49 9.55 1.87 -7.64
C GLN A 49 9.25 2.44 -6.25
N SER A 50 8.11 3.12 -6.08
CA SER A 50 7.70 3.65 -4.77
C SER A 50 7.44 2.54 -3.76
N LEU A 51 6.84 1.43 -4.18
CA LEU A 51 6.59 0.28 -3.30
C LEU A 51 7.90 -0.41 -2.93
N ASP A 52 8.79 -0.65 -3.89
CA ASP A 52 10.07 -1.31 -3.67
C ASP A 52 10.93 -0.50 -2.70
N ILE A 53 11.01 0.83 -2.86
CA ILE A 53 11.69 1.72 -1.90
C ILE A 53 11.11 1.54 -0.50
N TRP A 54 9.78 1.52 -0.35
CA TRP A 54 9.14 1.31 0.94
C TRP A 54 9.49 -0.06 1.56
N LEU A 55 9.49 -1.13 0.75
CA LEU A 55 9.85 -2.47 1.17
C LEU A 55 11.33 -2.53 1.61
N TYR A 56 12.23 -1.86 0.89
CA TYR A 56 13.66 -1.75 1.22
C TYR A 56 13.88 -0.99 2.54
N VAL A 57 13.32 0.21 2.71
CA VAL A 57 13.59 1.04 3.90
C VAL A 57 12.96 0.47 5.17
N THR A 58 11.89 -0.30 5.05
CA THR A 58 11.23 -0.95 6.20
C THR A 58 11.76 -2.36 6.46
N ALA A 59 12.70 -2.86 5.68
CA ALA A 59 13.15 -4.26 5.72
C ALA A 59 13.55 -4.70 7.13
N ASP A 60 14.30 -3.88 7.87
CA ASP A 60 14.80 -4.20 9.22
C ASP A 60 13.69 -4.53 10.23
N ILE A 61 12.48 -4.01 10.02
CA ILE A 61 11.34 -4.23 10.91
C ILE A 61 10.28 -5.17 10.31
N SER A 62 10.34 -5.46 9.01
CA SER A 62 9.30 -6.19 8.30
C SER A 62 9.69 -7.61 7.84
N TYR A 63 10.96 -7.90 7.55
CA TYR A 63 11.34 -9.15 6.84
C TYR A 63 10.86 -10.44 7.54
N LYS A 64 11.14 -10.58 8.85
CA LYS A 64 10.66 -11.74 9.64
C LYS A 64 9.14 -11.83 9.66
N ASN A 65 8.49 -10.67 9.71
CA ASN A 65 7.04 -10.61 9.73
C ASN A 65 6.40 -11.01 8.40
N LEU A 66 7.14 -10.88 7.30
CA LEU A 66 6.75 -11.28 5.97
C LEU A 66 7.14 -12.74 5.65
N GLY A 67 7.72 -13.46 6.62
CA GLY A 67 8.03 -14.89 6.50
C GLY A 67 9.43 -15.20 5.97
N PHE A 68 10.32 -14.20 5.90
CA PHE A 68 11.71 -14.40 5.50
C PHE A 68 12.59 -14.72 6.71
N ASP A 69 13.50 -15.68 6.56
CA ASP A 69 14.44 -16.07 7.62
C ASP A 69 15.57 -15.04 7.78
N THR A 70 15.97 -14.41 6.67
CA THR A 70 17.03 -13.39 6.64
C THR A 70 16.59 -12.13 5.91
N LYS A 71 17.23 -11.00 6.25
CA LYS A 71 16.99 -9.73 5.56
C LYS A 71 17.48 -9.81 4.11
N GLU A 72 18.62 -10.46 3.89
CA GLU A 72 19.26 -10.60 2.59
C GLU A 72 18.36 -11.35 1.59
N GLU A 73 17.71 -12.42 2.04
CA GLU A 73 16.72 -13.15 1.23
C GLU A 73 15.53 -12.27 0.84
N TYR A 74 15.01 -11.51 1.81
CA TYR A 74 13.93 -10.56 1.56
C TYR A 74 14.31 -9.47 0.55
N LEU A 75 15.50 -8.87 0.69
CA LEU A 75 15.97 -7.86 -0.26
C LEU A 75 16.16 -8.43 -1.66
N LYS A 76 16.70 -9.66 -1.77
CA LYS A 76 16.81 -10.36 -3.06
C LYS A 76 15.44 -10.67 -3.66
N HIS A 77 14.43 -10.94 -2.84
CA HIS A 77 13.06 -11.10 -3.32
C HIS A 77 12.51 -9.78 -3.90
N ILE A 78 12.77 -8.64 -3.26
CA ILE A 78 12.36 -7.32 -3.79
C ILE A 78 12.94 -7.07 -5.19
N GLU A 79 14.21 -7.45 -5.44
CA GLU A 79 14.85 -7.31 -6.77
C GLU A 79 14.12 -8.09 -7.88
N ASN A 80 13.39 -9.15 -7.53
CA ASN A 80 12.67 -9.99 -8.49
C ASN A 80 11.21 -9.58 -8.68
N LEU A 81 10.68 -8.65 -7.87
CA LEU A 81 9.26 -8.30 -7.89
C LEU A 81 8.78 -7.76 -9.23
N GLU A 82 9.62 -7.07 -10.00
CA GLU A 82 9.23 -6.56 -11.32
C GLU A 82 8.87 -7.70 -12.30
N THR A 83 9.51 -8.87 -12.16
CA THR A 83 9.16 -10.06 -12.93
C THR A 83 7.77 -10.57 -12.54
N GLU A 84 7.50 -10.67 -11.23
CA GLU A 84 6.18 -11.07 -10.72
C GLU A 84 5.10 -10.06 -11.10
N TYR A 85 5.39 -8.75 -11.02
CA TYR A 85 4.47 -7.71 -11.45
C TYR A 85 4.13 -7.83 -12.94
N SER A 86 5.12 -8.18 -13.77
CA SER A 86 4.90 -8.37 -15.21
C SER A 86 4.04 -9.60 -15.53
N GLU A 87 4.19 -10.67 -14.75
CA GLU A 87 3.42 -11.90 -14.87
C GLU A 87 1.96 -11.70 -14.41
N PHE A 88 1.78 -11.28 -13.16
CA PHE A 88 0.47 -11.23 -12.51
C PHE A 88 -0.29 -9.93 -12.74
N LYS A 89 0.38 -8.88 -13.24
CA LYS A 89 -0.17 -7.56 -13.54
C LYS A 89 -1.02 -6.99 -12.40
N PRO A 90 -0.45 -6.88 -11.18
CA PRO A 90 -1.22 -6.57 -9.99
C PRO A 90 -1.66 -5.11 -9.94
N TYR A 91 -2.71 -4.89 -9.15
CA TYR A 91 -3.20 -3.57 -8.75
C TYR A 91 -3.15 -3.41 -7.24
N GLY A 92 -2.79 -2.21 -6.77
CA GLY A 92 -2.88 -1.80 -5.37
C GLY A 92 -4.05 -0.85 -5.15
N ASP A 93 -4.94 -1.23 -4.24
CA ASP A 93 -6.03 -0.37 -3.77
C ASP A 93 -5.49 0.70 -2.80
N GLN A 94 -5.63 1.97 -3.18
CA GLN A 94 -5.33 3.12 -2.34
C GLN A 94 -6.62 3.80 -1.90
N TYR A 95 -6.81 3.90 -0.58
CA TYR A 95 -7.91 4.64 0.03
C TYR A 95 -7.39 5.98 0.51
N ILE A 96 -8.07 7.04 0.12
CA ILE A 96 -7.69 8.41 0.44
C ILE A 96 -8.93 9.12 0.96
N ALA A 97 -8.83 9.71 2.14
CA ALA A 97 -9.86 10.56 2.68
C ALA A 97 -9.30 11.94 3.03
N TYR A 98 -10.08 12.97 2.73
CA TYR A 98 -9.78 14.36 3.08
C TYR A 98 -11.01 14.96 3.72
N GLY A 99 -10.82 15.77 4.76
CA GLY A 99 -11.87 16.52 5.41
C GLY A 99 -11.37 17.93 5.68
N GLN A 100 -12.29 18.89 5.66
CA GLN A 100 -12.02 20.25 6.08
C GLN A 100 -12.20 20.36 7.59
N LYS A 101 -11.20 20.90 8.29
CA LYS A 101 -11.37 21.27 9.69
C LYS A 101 -12.37 22.43 9.77
N PRO A 102 -13.40 22.38 10.63
CA PRO A 102 -14.31 23.50 10.82
C PRO A 102 -13.53 24.76 11.18
N LEU A 103 -13.87 25.87 10.54
CA LEU A 103 -13.44 27.19 10.99
C LEU A 103 -14.38 27.51 12.16
N ASN A 104 -13.83 27.58 13.37
CA ASN A 104 -14.57 28.10 14.52
C ASN A 104 -15.16 29.47 14.21
#